data_AF-A0A2T0WV51-F1
#
_entry.id   AF-A0A2T0WV51-F1
#
_cell.length_a   1.000
_cell.length_b   1.000
_cell.length_c   1.000
_cell.angle_alpha   90.00
_cell.angle_beta   90.00
_cell.angle_gamma   90.00
#
_symmetry.space_group_name_H-M   'P 1'
#
loop_
_entity.id
_entity.type
_entity.pdbx_description
1 polymer ?
#
loop_
_entity_poly.entity_id
_entity_poly.type
_entity_poly.pdbx_seq_one_letter_code
_entity_poly.pdbx_strand_id
1 'polypeptide(L)'
;MNDNQINKEALRKELVEIRDRISAKITNIVFTNQKLPFDRLSNGRQLKELVIISINAIDQGKDKELNDYIRELKKRGIQIKCNEET
;
A
#
# COMPACT_ATOMS: atom_id res chain seq x y z
N MET A 1 7.08 -26.06 -0.76
CA MET A 1 6.11 -24.95 -0.69
C MET A 1 6.37 -24.09 -1.92
N ASN A 2 5.33 -23.67 -2.64
CA ASN A 2 5.45 -22.93 -3.91
C ASN A 2 6.13 -21.57 -3.65
N ASP A 3 7.25 -21.28 -4.32
CA ASP A 3 7.97 -19.99 -4.17
C ASP A 3 7.06 -18.78 -4.47
N ASN A 4 6.11 -18.95 -5.40
CA ASN A 4 5.07 -17.96 -5.71
C ASN A 4 4.13 -17.63 -4.53
N GLN A 5 3.91 -18.57 -3.62
CA GLN A 5 3.02 -18.40 -2.48
C GLN A 5 3.74 -17.67 -1.33
N ILE A 6 5.03 -17.99 -1.15
CA ILE A 6 5.93 -17.30 -0.21
C ILE A 6 6.07 -15.82 -0.60
N ASN A 7 6.23 -15.52 -1.90
CA ASN A 7 6.35 -14.16 -2.41
C ASN A 7 5.05 -13.33 -2.21
N LYS A 8 3.88 -13.93 -2.39
CA LYS A 8 2.59 -13.24 -2.17
C LYS A 8 2.34 -12.93 -0.71
N GLU A 9 2.68 -13.83 0.21
CA GLU A 9 2.51 -13.61 1.64
C GLU A 9 3.44 -12.52 2.17
N ALA A 10 4.71 -12.52 1.71
CA ALA A 10 5.67 -11.47 2.04
C ALA A 10 5.22 -10.09 1.52
N LEU A 11 4.78 -10.02 0.25
CA LEU A 11 4.24 -8.79 -0.33
C LEU A 11 3.00 -8.29 0.41
N ARG A 12 2.09 -9.20 0.77
CA ARG A 12 0.90 -8.88 1.56
C ARG A 12 1.27 -8.27 2.91
N LYS A 13 2.25 -8.86 3.61
CA LYS A 13 2.75 -8.35 4.89
C LYS A 13 3.32 -6.94 4.74
N GLU A 14 4.15 -6.71 3.71
CA GLU A 14 4.72 -5.38 3.42
C GLU A 14 3.61 -4.34 3.17
N LEU A 15 2.59 -4.68 2.38
CA LEU A 15 1.45 -3.79 2.12
C LEU A 15 0.66 -3.47 3.40
N VAL A 16 0.47 -4.45 4.29
CA VAL A 16 -0.18 -4.24 5.59
C VAL A 16 0.62 -3.25 6.45
N GLU A 17 1.94 -3.41 6.53
CA GLU A 17 2.80 -2.48 7.28
C GLU A 17 2.74 -1.05 6.70
N ILE A 18 2.70 -0.92 5.38
CA ILE A 18 2.54 0.38 4.70
C ILE A 18 1.18 1.00 5.05
N ARG A 19 0.09 0.23 4.97
CA ARG A 19 -1.27 0.67 5.32
C ARG A 19 -1.34 1.21 6.75
N ASP A 20 -0.71 0.51 7.68
CA ASP A 20 -0.74 0.85 9.10
C ASP A 20 0.07 2.13 9.36
N ARG A 21 1.23 2.28 8.72
CA ARG A 21 2.02 3.54 8.76
C ARG A 21 1.24 4.73 8.20
N ILE A 22 0.54 4.57 7.07
CA ILE A 22 -0.27 5.64 6.48
C ILE A 22 -1.44 5.98 7.42
N SER A 23 -2.11 4.96 7.97
CA SER A 23 -3.23 5.14 8.90
C SER A 23 -2.78 5.87 10.16
N ALA A 24 -1.65 5.49 10.76
CA ALA A 24 -1.09 6.17 11.93
C ALA A 24 -0.79 7.65 11.64
N LYS A 25 -0.23 7.97 10.47
CA LYS A 25 0.02 9.36 10.06
C LYS A 25 -1.28 10.15 9.91
N ILE A 26 -2.28 9.60 9.23
CA ILE A 26 -3.59 10.24 9.06
C ILE A 26 -4.25 10.48 10.43
N THR A 27 -4.26 9.48 11.30
CA THR A 27 -4.81 9.59 12.65
C THR A 27 -4.09 10.67 13.45
N ASN A 28 -2.76 10.70 13.42
CA ASN A 28 -1.99 11.72 14.11
C ASN A 28 -2.35 13.13 13.62
N ILE A 29 -2.46 13.33 12.31
CA ILE A 29 -2.86 14.62 11.71
C ILE A 29 -4.24 15.06 12.22
N VAL A 30 -5.22 14.15 12.17
CA VAL A 30 -6.60 14.42 12.58
C VAL A 30 -6.66 14.71 14.08
N PHE A 31 -6.00 13.90 14.90
CA PHE A 31 -6.04 14.02 16.36
C PHE A 31 -5.31 15.28 16.87
N THR A 32 -4.18 15.63 16.26
CA THR A 32 -3.41 16.84 16.61
C THR A 32 -4.00 18.11 16.02
N ASN A 33 -5.11 18.02 15.24
CA ASN A 33 -5.66 19.12 14.46
C ASN A 33 -4.58 19.88 13.66
N GLN A 34 -3.54 19.17 13.21
CA GLN A 34 -2.51 19.77 12.39
C GLN A 34 -3.17 20.29 11.11
N LYS A 35 -3.13 21.60 10.91
CA LYS A 35 -3.56 22.22 9.65
C LYS A 35 -2.62 21.77 8.55
N LEU A 36 -2.98 20.68 7.89
CA LEU A 36 -2.41 20.30 6.61
C LEU A 36 -3.28 20.87 5.48
N PRO A 37 -2.66 21.25 4.36
CA PRO A 37 -3.42 21.48 3.13
C PRO A 37 -4.33 20.29 2.88
N PHE A 38 -5.60 20.55 2.55
CA PHE A 38 -6.60 19.53 2.24
C PHE A 38 -6.06 18.47 1.28
N ASP A 39 -5.31 18.91 0.28
CA ASP A 39 -4.67 18.06 -0.73
C ASP A 39 -3.72 17.03 -0.13
N ARG A 40 -2.95 17.37 0.91
CA ARG A 40 -2.03 16.40 1.56
C ARG A 40 -2.78 15.32 2.32
N LEU A 41 -3.86 15.68 3.01
CA LEU A 41 -4.69 14.71 3.73
C LEU A 41 -5.46 13.82 2.74
N SER A 42 -5.99 14.41 1.67
CA SER A 42 -6.65 13.70 0.58
C SER A 42 -5.70 12.69 -0.09
N ASN A 43 -4.47 13.12 -0.42
CA ASN A 43 -3.44 12.25 -0.97
C ASN A 43 -3.10 11.07 -0.04
N GLY A 44 -3.01 11.32 1.28
CA GLY A 44 -2.81 10.26 2.26
C GLY A 44 -3.95 9.22 2.26
N ARG A 45 -5.20 9.68 2.18
CA ARG A 45 -6.38 8.80 2.11
C ARG A 45 -6.42 7.99 0.82
N GLN A 46 -6.15 8.61 -0.32
CA GLN A 46 -6.07 7.91 -1.61
C GLN A 46 -4.96 6.86 -1.61
N LEU A 47 -3.81 7.19 -1.02
CA LEU A 47 -2.71 6.24 -0.91
C LEU A 47 -3.07 5.04 -0.03
N LYS A 48 -3.76 5.28 1.10
CA LYS A 48 -4.29 4.21 1.95
C LYS A 48 -5.24 3.31 1.15
N GLU A 49 -6.15 3.89 0.38
CA GLU A 49 -7.10 3.14 -0.44
C GLU A 49 -6.39 2.25 -1.47
N LEU A 50 -5.39 2.80 -2.18
CA LEU A 50 -4.59 2.06 -3.16
C LEU A 50 -3.87 0.86 -2.54
N VAL A 51 -3.37 0.99 -1.31
CA VAL A 51 -2.76 -0.14 -0.58
C VAL A 51 -3.80 -1.19 -0.19
N ILE A 52 -4.99 -0.78 0.23
CA ILE A 52 -6.09 -1.70 0.58
C ILE A 52 -6.53 -2.51 -0.63
N ILE A 53 -6.74 -1.87 -1.79
CA ILE A 53 -7.13 -2.59 -3.01
C ILE A 53 -6.02 -3.53 -3.49
N SER A 54 -4.74 -3.20 -3.25
CA SER A 54 -3.61 -4.09 -3.54
C SER A 54 -3.64 -5.35 -2.67
N ILE A 55 -3.90 -5.20 -1.37
CA ILE A 55 -4.07 -6.34 -0.44
C ILE A 55 -5.25 -7.21 -0.89
N ASN A 56 -6.38 -6.59 -1.23
CA ASN A 56 -7.56 -7.32 -1.71
C ASN A 56 -7.27 -8.07 -3.02
N ALA A 57 -6.48 -7.49 -3.93
CA ALA A 57 -6.07 -8.16 -5.16
C ALA A 57 -5.21 -9.40 -4.89
N ILE A 58 -4.32 -9.35 -3.88
CA ILE A 58 -3.57 -10.54 -3.42
C ILE A 58 -4.54 -11.60 -2.88
N ASP A 59 -5.42 -11.20 -1.97
CA ASP A 59 -6.36 -12.11 -1.30
C ASP A 59 -7.35 -12.76 -2.29
N GLN A 60 -7.65 -12.08 -3.41
CA GLN A 60 -8.50 -12.57 -4.50
C GLN A 60 -7.74 -13.27 -5.63
N GLY A 61 -6.41 -13.34 -5.58
CA GLY A 61 -5.59 -13.95 -6.64
C GLY A 61 -5.61 -13.18 -7.97
N LYS A 62 -5.87 -11.87 -7.95
CA LYS A 62 -5.98 -11.01 -9.14
C LYS A 62 -4.63 -10.42 -9.53
N ASP A 63 -3.73 -11.29 -10.01
CA ASP A 63 -2.32 -10.93 -10.24
C ASP A 63 -2.11 -9.80 -11.26
N LYS A 64 -2.97 -9.67 -12.28
CA LYS A 64 -2.91 -8.58 -13.24
C LYS A 64 -3.21 -7.22 -12.61
N GLU A 65 -4.33 -7.14 -11.87
CA GLU A 65 -4.74 -5.92 -11.17
C GLU A 65 -3.71 -5.55 -10.09
N LEU A 66 -3.21 -6.56 -9.36
CA LEU A 66 -2.15 -6.37 -8.38
C LEU A 66 -0.93 -5.69 -9.00
N ASN A 67 -0.44 -6.17 -10.14
CA ASN A 67 0.71 -5.56 -10.81
C ASN A 67 0.47 -4.09 -11.20
N ASP A 68 -0.74 -3.76 -11.65
CA ASP A 68 -1.12 -2.38 -11.97
C ASP A 68 -1.14 -1.49 -10.71
N TYR A 69 -1.70 -1.99 -9.60
CA TYR A 69 -1.71 -1.26 -8.33
C TYR A 69 -0.30 -1.07 -7.74
N ILE A 70 0.56 -2.09 -7.83
CA ILE A 70 1.96 -2.02 -7.39
C ILE A 70 2.74 -0.98 -8.22
N ARG A 71 2.53 -0.94 -9.54
CA ARG A 71 3.13 0.09 -10.40
C ARG A 71 2.67 1.50 -10.00
N GLU A 72 1.39 1.67 -9.71
CA GLU A 72 0.85 2.95 -9.26
C GLU A 72 1.40 3.37 -7.88
N LEU A 73 1.56 2.42 -6.95
CA LEU A 73 2.20 2.68 -5.66
C LEU A 73 3.66 3.15 -5.82
N LYS A 74 4.42 2.50 -6.71
CA LYS A 74 5.80 2.92 -7.04
C LYS A 74 5.84 4.32 -7.66
N LYS A 75 4.93 4.65 -8.59
CA LYS A 75 4.80 6.01 -9.17
C LYS A 75 4.52 7.07 -8.10
N ARG A 76 3.79 6.72 -7.05
CA ARG A 76 3.50 7.59 -5.90
C ARG A 76 4.63 7.62 -4.86
N GLY A 77 5.79 7.03 -5.16
CA GLY A 77 6.97 7.05 -4.32
C GLY A 77 6.98 6.01 -3.21
N ILE A 78 6.10 5.00 -3.25
CA ILE A 78 6.12 3.90 -2.29
C ILE A 78 7.13 2.85 -2.73
N GLN A 79 8.12 2.61 -1.87
CA GLN A 79 9.10 1.56 -2.07
C GLN A 79 8.50 0.23 -1.60
N ILE A 80 8.41 -0.73 -2.53
CA ILE A 80 7.94 -2.09 -2.29
C ILE A 80 9.10 -3.01 -2.63
N LYS A 81 9.63 -3.68 -1.62
CA LYS A 81 10.87 -4.45 -1.68
C LYS A 81 10.67 -5.83 -2.31
N CYS A 82 9.48 -6.40 -2.23
CA CYS A 82 9.23 -7.79 -2.61
C CYS A 82 9.18 -8.11 -4.12
N ASN A 83 9.54 -7.19 -5.03
CA ASN A 83 9.35 -7.36 -6.48
C ASN A 83 10.62 -7.23 -7.33
N GLU A 84 11.82 -7.39 -6.76
CA GLU A 84 13.07 -7.32 -7.52
C GLU A 84 13.77 -8.69 -7.53
N GLU A 85 13.17 -9.64 -8.24
CA GLU A 85 13.97 -10.62 -9.00
C GLU A 85 14.33 -9.94 -10.32
N THR A 86 15.50 -9.28 -10.34
CA THR A 86 16.27 -9.04 -11.58
C THR A 86 16.92 -10.33 -12.04
#